data_AF-A0A1V4YQL7-F1
#
_entry.id   AF-A0A1V4YQL7-F1
#
_cell.length_a   1.000
_cell.length_b   1.000
_cell.length_c   1.000
_cell.angle_alpha   90.00
_cell.angle_beta   90.00
_cell.angle_gamma   90.00
#
_symmetry.space_group_name_H-M   'P 1'
#
loop_
_entity.id
_entity.type
_entity.pdbx_description
1 polymer ?
#
loop_
_entity_poly.entity_id
_entity_poly.type
_entity_poly.pdbx_seq_one_letter_code
_entity_poly.pdbx_strand_id
1 'polypeptide(L)'
;MRPERKMVVCENGNIVVKKIALSYRKENGEEIFLLDSEVVMEEKPKYRTADELYRRIEENFVNIGLLRRVDMSGMSEEMIRELIMKKHEKEEKFLQAGADRGFKLAEDIDPDDILRFYVSLTPEERIQFNCNP
;
A
#
# COMPACT_ATOMS: atom_id res chain seq x y z
N MET A 1 13.50 11.60 33.31
CA MET A 1 12.35 12.53 33.14
C MET A 1 11.63 12.09 31.88
N ARG A 2 10.33 11.73 31.93
CA ARG A 2 9.62 11.16 30.76
C ARG A 2 9.35 12.27 29.73
N PRO A 3 9.60 12.05 28.42
CA PRO A 3 9.26 13.03 27.41
C PRO A 3 7.73 13.12 27.28
N GLU A 4 7.18 14.30 27.54
CA GLU A 4 5.75 14.59 27.43
C GLU A 4 5.52 15.67 26.38
N ARG A 5 4.46 15.55 25.58
CA ARG A 5 4.04 16.61 24.65
C ARG A 5 2.60 17.02 24.93
N LYS A 6 2.35 18.33 24.86
CA LYS A 6 1.00 18.87 24.86
C LYS A 6 0.43 18.72 23.46
N MET A 7 -0.66 17.99 23.34
CA MET A 7 -1.41 17.82 22.10
C MET A 7 -2.82 18.36 22.27
N VAL A 8 -3.34 18.94 21.20
CA VAL A 8 -4.74 19.34 21.09
C VAL A 8 -5.51 18.12 20.61
N VAL A 9 -6.50 17.67 21.38
CA VAL A 9 -7.32 16.49 21.06
C VAL A 9 -8.81 16.87 21.15
N CYS A 10 -9.64 16.24 20.34
CA CYS A 10 -11.09 16.39 20.41
C CYS A 10 -11.68 15.27 21.27
N GLU A 11 -12.24 15.63 22.43
CA GLU A 11 -12.94 14.69 23.31
C GLU A 11 -14.37 15.16 23.56
N ASN A 12 -15.33 14.27 23.36
CA ASN A 12 -16.76 14.55 23.55
C ASN A 12 -17.24 15.83 22.83
N GLY A 13 -16.70 16.09 21.63
CA GLY A 13 -17.03 17.27 20.82
C GLY A 13 -16.33 18.57 21.23
N ASN A 14 -15.45 18.55 22.24
CA ASN A 14 -14.69 19.71 22.69
C ASN A 14 -13.20 19.57 22.40
N ILE A 15 -12.57 20.68 22.02
CA ILE A 15 -11.12 20.74 21.80
C ILE A 15 -10.43 20.99 23.14
N VAL A 16 -9.60 20.05 23.59
CA VAL A 16 -8.88 20.11 24.88
C VAL A 16 -7.38 19.85 24.69
N VAL A 17 -6.55 20.46 25.54
CA VAL A 17 -5.09 20.25 25.53
C VAL A 17 -4.73 19.16 26.55
N LYS A 18 -4.17 18.05 26.10
CA LYS A 18 -3.69 16.96 26.96
C LYS A 18 -2.17 16.80 26.87
N LYS A 19 -1.56 16.43 28.00
CA LYS A 19 -0.18 15.95 28.03
C LYS A 19 -0.19 14.45 27.78
N ILE A 20 0.51 14.02 26.75
CA ILE A 20 0.65 12.61 26.40
C ILE A 20 2.12 12.23 26.63
N ALA A 21 2.33 11.13 27.35
CA ALA A 21 3.66 10.54 27.49
C ALA A 21 4.06 9.96 26.13
N LEU A 22 5.24 10.35 25.64
CA LEU A 22 5.79 9.88 24.38
C LEU A 22 6.55 8.56 24.58
N SER A 23 6.10 7.70 25.50
CA SER A 23 6.65 6.35 25.68
C SER A 23 5.55 5.32 25.88
N TYR A 24 5.77 4.11 25.37
CA TYR A 24 4.95 2.96 25.70
C TYR A 24 5.85 1.79 26.13
N ARG A 25 5.33 0.95 27.02
CA ARG A 25 6.03 -0.24 27.51
C ARG A 25 5.52 -1.47 26.76
N LYS A 26 6.43 -2.19 26.11
CA LYS A 26 6.15 -3.49 25.48
C LYS A 26 5.90 -4.55 26.56
N GLU A 27 5.26 -5.66 26.17
CA GLU A 27 4.99 -6.81 27.05
C GLU A 27 6.27 -7.46 27.61
N ASN A 28 7.40 -7.33 26.90
CA ASN A 28 8.73 -7.78 27.34
C ASN A 28 9.38 -6.85 28.40
N GLY A 29 8.70 -5.78 28.83
CA GLY A 29 9.19 -4.82 29.83
C GLY A 29 10.03 -3.68 29.26
N GLU A 30 10.33 -3.68 27.97
CA GLU A 30 11.10 -2.64 27.29
C GLU A 30 10.26 -1.36 27.11
N GLU A 31 10.81 -0.19 27.45
CA GLU A 31 10.15 1.11 27.31
C GLU A 31 10.67 1.80 26.05
N ILE A 32 9.78 2.06 25.10
CA ILE A 32 10.11 2.68 23.80
C ILE A 32 9.65 4.12 23.82
N PHE A 33 10.54 5.04 23.44
CA PHE A 33 10.22 6.45 23.26
C PHE A 33 9.82 6.72 21.80
N LEU A 34 8.67 7.35 21.59
CA LEU A 34 8.11 7.70 20.27
C LEU A 34 9.00 8.66 19.46
N LEU A 35 10.02 9.27 20.06
CA LEU A 35 11.00 10.11 19.38
C LEU A 35 12.30 9.38 19.05
N ASP A 36 12.55 8.23 19.69
CA ASP A 36 13.71 7.35 19.44
C ASP A 36 13.39 6.31 18.36
N SER A 37 12.23 6.40 17.70
CA SER A 37 12.00 5.68 16.46
C SER A 37 12.85 6.32 15.36
N GLU A 38 14.16 6.08 15.39
CA GLU A 38 14.81 5.65 14.16
C GLU A 38 13.88 4.60 13.58
N VAL A 39 13.30 4.96 12.42
CA VAL A 39 12.37 4.17 11.64
C VAL A 39 12.72 2.71 11.83
N VAL A 40 11.90 1.99 12.60
CA VAL A 40 11.92 0.54 12.55
C VAL A 40 11.44 0.27 11.14
N MET A 41 12.39 0.18 10.21
CA MET A 41 12.17 -0.39 8.91
C MET A 41 11.66 -1.77 9.25
N GLU A 42 10.35 -1.99 9.17
CA GLU A 42 9.81 -3.32 9.11
C GLU A 42 10.69 -4.06 8.11
N GLU A 43 11.34 -5.14 8.57
CA GLU A 43 12.17 -5.94 7.69
C GLU A 43 11.32 -6.27 6.47
N LYS A 44 11.74 -5.79 5.29
CA LYS A 44 11.01 -6.04 4.05
C LYS A 44 10.65 -7.53 4.03
N PRO A 45 9.38 -7.91 3.85
CA PRO A 45 9.01 -9.32 3.80
C PRO A 45 9.86 -9.97 2.72
N LYS A 46 10.80 -10.83 3.12
CA LYS A 46 11.57 -11.63 2.16
C LYS A 46 10.58 -12.64 1.58
N TYR A 47 10.05 -12.33 0.39
CA TYR A 47 9.24 -13.27 -0.38
C TYR A 47 10.06 -14.54 -0.60
N ARG A 48 9.55 -15.68 -0.13
CA ARG A 48 10.28 -16.96 -0.14
C ARG A 48 10.25 -17.61 -1.51
N THR A 49 9.25 -17.27 -2.34
CA THR A 49 9.08 -17.78 -3.70
C THR A 49 8.58 -16.69 -4.66
N ALA A 50 8.77 -16.92 -5.97
CA ALA A 50 8.20 -16.06 -7.01
C ALA A 50 6.65 -16.03 -6.94
N ASP A 51 6.01 -17.16 -6.63
CA ASP A 51 4.56 -17.24 -6.51
C ASP A 51 4.01 -16.37 -5.37
N GLU A 52 4.73 -16.27 -4.25
CA GLU A 52 4.38 -15.38 -3.13
C GLU A 52 4.48 -13.90 -3.54
N LEU A 53 5.52 -13.56 -4.29
CA LEU A 53 5.71 -12.21 -4.82
C LEU A 53 4.59 -11.83 -5.81
N TYR A 54 4.31 -12.69 -6.79
CA TYR A 54 3.25 -12.46 -7.78
C TYR A 54 1.88 -12.33 -7.12
N ARG A 55 1.57 -13.19 -6.14
CA ARG A 55 0.32 -13.10 -5.39
C ARG A 55 0.18 -11.75 -4.69
N ARG A 56 1.26 -11.25 -4.06
CA ARG A 56 1.24 -9.96 -3.38
C ARG A 56 1.03 -8.80 -4.34
N ILE A 57 1.65 -8.85 -5.52
CA ILE A 57 1.46 -7.87 -6.60
C ILE A 57 -0.03 -7.85 -7.03
N GLU A 58 -0.61 -9.02 -7.32
CA GLU A 58 -2.01 -9.13 -7.72
C GLU A 58 -2.97 -8.64 -6.62
N GLU A 59 -2.71 -9.00 -5.37
CA GLU A 59 -3.48 -8.50 -4.22
C GLU A 59 -3.44 -6.97 -4.14
N ASN A 60 -2.27 -6.36 -4.33
CA ASN A 60 -2.14 -4.91 -4.33
C ASN A 60 -2.92 -4.27 -5.48
N PHE A 61 -2.88 -4.84 -6.69
CA PHE A 61 -3.69 -4.37 -7.81
C PHE A 61 -5.21 -4.46 -7.55
N VAL A 62 -5.66 -5.51 -6.87
CA VAL A 62 -7.07 -5.60 -6.44
C VAL A 62 -7.40 -4.56 -5.37
N ASN A 63 -6.51 -4.36 -4.39
CA ASN A 63 -6.72 -3.41 -3.29
C ASN A 63 -6.82 -1.96 -3.77
N ILE A 64 -6.00 -1.57 -4.74
CA ILE A 64 -6.06 -0.23 -5.35
C ILE A 64 -7.18 -0.10 -6.39
N GLY A 65 -7.91 -1.17 -6.67
CA GLY A 65 -9.03 -1.17 -7.63
C GLY A 65 -8.64 -1.27 -9.09
N LEU A 66 -7.34 -1.38 -9.41
CA LEU A 66 -6.83 -1.53 -10.78
C LEU A 66 -7.41 -2.81 -11.44
N LEU A 67 -7.45 -3.90 -10.66
CA LEU A 67 -8.03 -5.18 -11.06
C LEU A 67 -9.23 -5.56 -10.20
N ARG A 68 -10.09 -6.40 -10.76
CA ARG A 68 -11.26 -6.94 -10.10
C ARG A 68 -11.33 -8.44 -10.30
N ARG A 69 -11.83 -9.16 -9.31
CA ARG A 69 -12.10 -10.60 -9.43
C ARG A 69 -13.32 -10.81 -10.32
N VAL A 70 -13.17 -11.65 -11.34
CA VAL A 70 -14.22 -11.97 -12.32
C VAL A 70 -14.40 -13.49 -12.33
N ASP A 71 -15.65 -13.94 -12.25
CA ASP A 71 -15.98 -15.35 -12.44
C ASP A 71 -15.96 -15.68 -13.93
N MET A 72 -15.09 -16.60 -14.32
CA MET A 72 -14.91 -17.04 -15.71
C MET A 72 -15.58 -18.38 -16.03
N SER A 73 -16.26 -19.01 -15.06
CA SER A 73 -16.79 -20.37 -15.19
C SER A 73 -17.81 -20.55 -16.33
N GLY A 74 -18.53 -19.48 -16.70
CA GLY A 74 -19.51 -19.47 -17.79
C GLY A 74 -19.03 -18.82 -19.09
N MET A 75 -17.73 -18.51 -19.21
CA MET A 75 -17.20 -17.73 -20.33
C MET A 75 -16.61 -18.62 -21.43
N SER A 76 -16.67 -18.16 -22.68
CA SER A 76 -15.97 -18.81 -23.79
C SER A 76 -14.45 -18.58 -23.69
N GLU A 77 -13.65 -19.49 -24.26
CA GLU A 77 -12.18 -19.33 -24.28
C GLU A 77 -11.74 -18.02 -24.93
N GLU A 78 -12.41 -17.57 -25.99
CA GLU A 78 -12.13 -16.29 -26.65
C GLU A 78 -12.31 -15.12 -25.69
N MET A 79 -13.41 -15.12 -24.93
CA MET A 79 -13.70 -14.05 -23.97
C MET A 79 -12.72 -14.06 -22.79
N ILE A 80 -12.32 -15.25 -22.33
CA ILE A 80 -11.27 -15.40 -21.31
C ILE A 80 -9.95 -14.82 -21.81
N ARG A 81 -9.54 -15.13 -23.05
CA ARG A 81 -8.31 -14.60 -23.65
C ARG A 81 -8.35 -13.07 -23.76
N GLU A 82 -9.47 -12.50 -24.22
CA GLU A 82 -9.63 -11.05 -24.28
C GLU A 82 -9.50 -10.39 -22.90
N LEU A 83 -10.08 -10.99 -21.86
CA LEU A 83 -9.99 -10.48 -20.49
C LEU A 83 -8.56 -10.55 -19.96
N ILE A 84 -7.82 -11.62 -20.26
CA ILE A 84 -6.42 -11.76 -19.90
C ILE A 84 -5.58 -10.68 -20.59
N MET A 85 -5.79 -10.43 -21.88
CA MET A 85 -5.06 -9.38 -22.61
C MET A 85 -5.34 -7.99 -22.01
N LYS A 86 -6.62 -7.68 -21.75
CA LYS A 86 -7.02 -6.42 -21.10
C LYS A 86 -6.44 -6.27 -19.69
N LYS A 87 -6.28 -7.37 -18.94
CA LYS A 87 -5.58 -7.38 -17.64
C LYS A 87 -4.13 -6.94 -17.82
N HIS A 88 -3.39 -7.60 -18.71
CA HIS A 88 -1.97 -7.32 -18.93
C HIS A 88 -1.74 -5.87 -19.38
N GLU A 89 -2.54 -5.37 -20.32
CA GLU A 89 -2.44 -3.98 -20.77
C GLU A 89 -2.64 -2.95 -19.64
N LYS A 90 -3.53 -3.24 -18.69
CA LYS A 90 -3.75 -2.36 -17.52
C LYS A 90 -2.58 -2.39 -16.55
N GLU A 91 -2.08 -3.58 -16.25
CA GLU A 91 -0.93 -3.78 -15.39
C GLU A 91 0.30 -3.08 -15.96
N GLU A 92 0.59 -3.31 -17.25
CA GLU A 92 1.74 -2.72 -17.95
C GLU A 92 1.68 -1.18 -17.94
N LYS A 93 0.53 -0.58 -18.28
CA LYS A 93 0.37 0.88 -18.25
C LYS A 93 0.61 1.47 -16.85
N PHE A 94 0.09 0.81 -15.81
CA PHE A 94 0.27 1.26 -14.43
C PHE A 94 1.73 1.13 -13.99
N LEU A 95 2.35 -0.03 -14.24
CA LEU A 95 3.73 -0.30 -13.86
C LEU A 95 4.71 0.63 -14.58
N GLN A 96 4.52 0.84 -15.89
CA GLN A 96 5.36 1.76 -16.66
C GLN A 96 5.24 3.20 -16.16
N ALA A 97 4.03 3.68 -15.91
CA ALA A 97 3.82 5.03 -15.39
C ALA A 97 4.46 5.24 -14.01
N GLY A 98 4.47 4.20 -13.18
CA GLY A 98 5.17 4.23 -11.91
C GLY A 98 6.70 4.18 -12.07
N ALA A 99 7.21 3.35 -12.98
CA ALA A 99 8.63 3.29 -13.30
C ALA A 99 9.15 4.63 -13.85
N ASP A 100 8.40 5.30 -14.71
CA ASP A 100 8.72 6.63 -15.25
C ASP A 100 8.80 7.71 -14.15
N ARG A 101 8.16 7.48 -13.00
CA ARG A 101 8.21 8.34 -11.81
C ARG A 101 9.26 7.91 -10.79
N GLY A 102 10.08 6.90 -11.11
CA GLY A 102 11.19 6.43 -10.28
C GLY A 102 10.82 5.38 -9.22
N PHE A 103 9.62 4.79 -9.29
CA PHE A 103 9.25 3.65 -8.44
C PHE A 103 9.85 2.34 -9.00
N LYS A 104 10.13 1.37 -8.13
CA LYS A 104 10.70 0.08 -8.52
C LYS A 104 9.64 -0.87 -9.09
N LEU A 105 9.15 -0.56 -10.29
CA LEU A 105 7.99 -1.23 -10.93
C LEU A 105 8.27 -1.81 -12.33
N ALA A 106 9.49 -1.67 -12.86
CA ALA A 106 9.86 -2.24 -14.17
C ALA A 106 10.60 -3.58 -14.06
N GLU A 107 11.68 -3.62 -13.27
CA GLU A 107 12.49 -4.81 -13.01
C GLU A 107 12.59 -5.04 -11.50
N ASP A 108 12.54 -6.29 -11.06
CA ASP A 108 12.53 -6.69 -9.65
C ASP A 108 11.49 -5.91 -8.82
N ILE A 109 10.24 -5.94 -9.29
CA ILE A 109 9.10 -5.19 -8.72
C ILE A 109 9.08 -5.28 -7.20
N ASP A 110 9.07 -4.13 -6.54
CA ASP A 110 8.77 -4.04 -5.11
C ASP A 110 7.25 -3.87 -4.94
N PRO A 111 6.52 -4.84 -4.37
CA PRO A 111 5.07 -4.74 -4.24
C PRO A 111 4.63 -3.54 -3.42
N ASP A 112 5.46 -3.07 -2.48
CA ASP A 112 5.14 -1.89 -1.68
C ASP A 112 5.18 -0.60 -2.51
N ASP A 113 6.00 -0.57 -3.57
CA ASP A 113 6.06 0.57 -4.48
C ASP A 113 4.81 0.71 -5.35
N ILE A 114 4.01 -0.36 -5.52
CA ILE A 114 2.68 -0.28 -6.15
C ILE A 114 1.76 0.62 -5.31
N LEU A 115 1.75 0.41 -3.99
CA LEU A 115 0.93 1.18 -3.06
C LEU A 115 1.44 2.62 -2.94
N ARG A 116 2.77 2.81 -2.87
CA ARG A 116 3.37 4.14 -2.81
C ARG A 116 3.11 4.94 -4.08
N PHE A 117 3.21 4.31 -5.25
CA PHE A 117 2.86 4.95 -6.50
C PHE A 117 1.38 5.35 -6.51
N TYR A 118 0.47 4.44 -6.16
CA TYR A 118 -0.96 4.75 -6.05
C TYR A 118 -1.27 5.93 -5.10
N VAL A 119 -0.64 5.98 -3.93
CA VAL A 119 -0.82 7.10 -2.97
C VAL A 119 -0.29 8.42 -3.54
N SER A 120 0.77 8.37 -4.37
CA SER A 120 1.32 9.54 -5.03
C SER A 120 0.44 10.10 -6.15
N LEU A 121 -0.53 9.32 -6.65
CA LEU A 121 -1.47 9.76 -7.68
C LEU A 121 -2.51 10.71 -7.13
N THR A 122 -2.81 11.74 -7.91
CA THR A 122 -4.01 12.59 -7.73
C THR A 122 -5.28 11.79 -7.97
N PRO A 123 -6.44 12.23 -7.42
CA PRO A 123 -7.73 11.58 -7.69
C PRO A 123 -8.03 11.44 -9.19
N GLU A 124 -7.70 12.44 -10.00
CA GLU A 124 -7.90 12.43 -11.44
C GLU A 124 -7.06 11.35 -12.13
N GLU A 125 -5.79 11.22 -11.73
CA GLU A 125 -4.90 10.17 -12.26
C GLU A 125 -5.37 8.78 -11.85
N ARG A 126 -5.87 8.61 -10.62
CA ARG A 126 -6.44 7.32 -10.17
C ARG A 126 -7.62 6.91 -11.04
N ILE A 127 -8.50 7.85 -11.37
CA ILE A 127 -9.62 7.61 -12.29
C ILE A 127 -9.09 7.23 -13.69
N GLN A 128 -8.06 7.91 -14.19
CA GLN A 128 -7.45 7.60 -15.49
C GLN A 128 -6.87 6.18 -15.55
N PHE A 129 -6.26 5.70 -14.46
CA PHE A 129 -5.77 4.32 -14.35
C PHE A 129 -6.88 3.29 -14.02
N ASN A 130 -8.13 3.72 -13.84
CA ASN A 130 -9.23 2.90 -13.32
C ASN A 130 -8.97 2.31 -11.93
N CYS A 131 -8.18 3.02 -11.11
CA CYS A 131 -8.02 2.71 -9.69
C CYS A 131 -9.17 3.32 -8.88
N ASN A 132 -9.24 2.96 -7.60
CA ASN A 132 -10.12 3.61 -6.64
C ASN A 132 -9.71 5.09 -6.49
N PRO A 133 -10.65 6.04 -6.39
CA PRO A 133 -10.35 7.47 -6.23
C PRO A 133 -9.73 7.79 -4.86
#